data_AF-A0A9Q1CXW1-F1
#
_entry.id   AF-A0A9Q1CXW1-F1
#
_cell.length_a   1.000
_cell.length_b   1.000
_cell.length_c   1.000
_cell.angle_alpha   90.00
_cell.angle_beta   90.00
_cell.angle_gamma   90.00
#
_symmetry.space_group_name_H-M   'P 1'
#
loop_
_entity.id
_entity.type
_entity.pdbx_description
1 polymer ?
#
loop_
_entity_poly.entity_id
_entity_poly.type
_entity_poly.pdbx_seq_one_letter_code
_entity_poly.pdbx_strand_id
1 'polypeptide(L)'
;MAAVPERSFIEICGFERETLPKFRDITVNLGLTALPGGVKYPDSAGGFHYEESGKLLSVTSNRFIHWSTSGDTVQLVEQSLDTNLLNSAVRLKFLHCPVLPGGVHIQETLNNVIILIVTNQTVHSLLLPHPTSMYRSELVVEVQMQSIFSDIGKLNLRDPAHSHVLPVLPSQLTSHGASTAWISSDGDAHIALASITGGILVVQLPPYDVPGCVSVTELRQSSVMQRLAGWMPTAIRGDQSPSDLPVSLAVTSWLAWPGP
;
A
#
# COMPACT_ATOMS: atom_id res chain seq x y z
N MET A 1 -38.66 32.71 5.67
CA MET A 1 -37.60 31.80 5.19
C MET A 1 -36.27 32.40 5.60
N ALA A 2 -35.58 31.81 6.59
CA ALA A 2 -34.21 32.21 6.92
C ALA A 2 -33.28 31.54 5.91
N ALA A 3 -32.52 32.34 5.15
CA ALA A 3 -31.49 31.82 4.26
C ALA A 3 -30.38 31.20 5.11
N VAL A 4 -30.06 29.93 4.87
CA VAL A 4 -28.90 29.27 5.47
C VAL A 4 -27.66 29.89 4.81
N PRO A 5 -26.69 30.43 5.58
CA PRO A 5 -25.49 31.00 4.99
C PRO A 5 -24.65 29.90 4.34
N GLU A 6 -24.35 30.05 3.04
CA GLU A 6 -23.40 29.20 2.34
C GLU A 6 -22.01 29.38 2.94
N ARG A 7 -21.38 28.26 3.32
CA ARG A 7 -19.98 28.24 3.73
C ARG A 7 -19.14 27.95 2.51
N SER A 8 -18.22 28.85 2.17
CA SER A 8 -17.16 28.61 1.20
C SER A 8 -15.89 28.16 1.91
N PHE A 9 -15.22 27.15 1.36
CA PHE A 9 -13.88 26.74 1.79
C PHE A 9 -12.86 27.31 0.81
N ILE A 10 -11.71 27.74 1.33
CA ILE A 10 -10.58 28.18 0.53
C ILE A 10 -9.45 27.18 0.82
N GLU A 11 -8.98 26.52 -0.23
CA GLU A 11 -7.77 25.72 -0.14
C GLU A 11 -6.56 26.66 -0.12
N ILE A 12 -5.82 26.62 0.98
CA ILE A 12 -4.53 27.30 1.06
C ILE A 12 -3.48 26.26 0.68
N CYS A 13 -2.99 26.34 -0.56
CA CYS A 13 -1.85 25.53 -0.97
C CYS A 13 -0.66 25.89 -0.06
N GLY A 14 -0.13 24.89 0.65
CA GLY A 14 1.02 25.10 1.52
C GLY A 14 2.17 25.72 0.72
N PHE A 15 2.72 26.82 1.23
CA PHE A 15 3.99 27.34 0.73
C PHE A 15 5.06 26.30 1.08
N GLU A 16 5.82 25.80 0.10
CA GLU A 16 7.05 25.04 0.33
C GLU A 16 7.97 25.88 1.23
N ARG A 17 7.95 25.61 2.54
CA ARG A 17 8.87 26.24 3.50
C ARG A 17 10.27 25.62 3.41
N GLU A 18 10.42 24.49 2.69
CA GLU A 18 11.65 23.71 2.63
C GLU A 18 12.28 23.70 1.23
N THR A 19 13.60 23.62 1.20
CA THR A 19 14.38 23.21 0.03
C THR A 19 13.80 21.95 -0.56
N LEU A 20 13.64 21.91 -1.90
CA LEU A 20 13.18 20.71 -2.63
C LEU A 20 13.79 19.43 -2.04
N PRO A 21 12.96 18.43 -1.68
CA PRO A 21 13.44 17.23 -1.01
C PRO A 21 14.53 16.56 -1.85
N LYS A 22 15.69 16.30 -1.23
CA LYS A 22 16.78 15.59 -1.87
C LYS A 22 16.49 14.10 -1.84
N PHE A 23 15.94 13.60 -2.94
CA PHE A 23 15.61 12.18 -3.08
C PHE A 23 16.85 11.30 -3.14
N ARG A 24 16.80 10.19 -2.40
CA ARG A 24 17.66 9.02 -2.63
C ARG A 24 16.97 8.10 -3.62
N ASP A 25 17.55 7.90 -4.80
CA ASP A 25 17.01 6.98 -5.81
C ASP A 25 17.46 5.53 -5.54
N ILE A 26 16.50 4.60 -5.53
CA ILE A 26 16.72 3.16 -5.34
C ILE A 26 15.99 2.41 -6.45
N THR A 27 16.70 1.51 -7.11
CA THR A 27 16.14 0.69 -8.20
C THR A 27 15.81 -0.72 -7.71
N VAL A 28 14.55 -1.12 -7.87
CA VAL A 28 14.04 -2.46 -7.60
C VAL A 28 13.96 -3.22 -8.91
N ASN A 29 14.69 -4.32 -9.03
CA ASN A 29 14.75 -5.14 -10.23
C ASN A 29 14.63 -6.62 -9.86
N LEU A 30 13.52 -7.24 -10.25
CA LEU A 30 13.25 -8.67 -10.08
C LEU A 30 13.54 -9.50 -11.35
N GLY A 31 14.22 -8.92 -12.35
CA GLY A 31 14.55 -9.59 -13.62
C GLY A 31 13.36 -9.70 -14.58
N LEU A 32 12.30 -8.92 -14.35
CA LEU A 32 11.10 -8.90 -15.18
C LEU A 32 11.28 -8.04 -16.43
N THR A 33 10.46 -8.29 -17.44
CA THR A 33 10.42 -7.51 -18.68
C THR A 33 9.12 -6.73 -18.76
N ALA A 34 9.09 -5.68 -19.59
CA ALA A 34 7.88 -4.90 -19.79
C ALA A 34 6.82 -5.74 -20.51
N LEU A 35 5.59 -5.73 -20.01
CA LEU A 35 4.48 -6.42 -20.66
C LEU A 35 4.19 -5.79 -22.05
N PRO A 36 3.89 -6.61 -23.07
CA PRO A 36 3.46 -6.11 -24.38
C PRO A 36 2.25 -5.17 -24.26
N GLY A 37 2.25 -4.07 -25.03
CA GLY A 37 1.15 -3.11 -25.02
C GLY A 37 1.31 -1.92 -24.08
N GLY A 38 2.37 -1.87 -23.25
CA GLY A 38 2.79 -0.65 -22.56
C GLY A 38 1.71 -0.01 -21.69
N VAL A 39 1.15 -0.77 -20.75
CA VAL A 39 0.11 -0.29 -19.82
C VAL A 39 0.63 0.90 -19.01
N LYS A 40 -0.10 2.01 -19.07
CA LYS A 40 0.17 3.21 -18.27
C LYS A 40 -0.99 3.42 -17.31
N TYR A 41 -0.65 3.67 -16.06
CA TYR A 41 -1.61 4.07 -15.03
C TYR A 41 -1.55 5.58 -14.84
N PRO A 42 -2.67 6.22 -14.47
CA PRO A 42 -2.63 7.61 -14.03
C PRO A 42 -1.73 7.76 -12.81
N ASP A 43 -1.09 8.92 -12.69
CA ASP A 43 -0.36 9.29 -11.49
C ASP A 43 -1.32 9.29 -10.29
N SER A 44 -0.84 8.86 -9.12
CA SER A 44 -1.61 8.81 -7.88
C SER A 44 -0.80 9.42 -6.75
N ALA A 45 -1.48 9.88 -5.71
CA ALA A 45 -0.84 10.37 -4.50
C ALA A 45 -1.67 10.00 -3.27
N GLY A 46 -1.04 10.08 -2.10
CA GLY A 46 -1.70 9.83 -0.84
C GLY A 46 -0.85 10.27 0.35
N GLY A 47 -1.41 10.09 1.53
CA GLY A 47 -0.77 10.43 2.79
C GLY A 47 -1.12 9.42 3.87
N PHE A 48 -0.27 9.37 4.87
CA PHE A 48 -0.37 8.55 6.06
C PHE A 48 0.02 9.40 7.27
N HIS A 49 -0.81 9.38 8.31
CA HIS A 49 -0.49 10.00 9.59
C HIS A 49 -0.31 8.90 10.63
N TYR A 50 0.63 9.10 11.54
CA TYR A 50 0.85 8.19 12.66
C TYR A 50 -0.32 8.27 13.64
N GLU A 51 -0.58 7.17 14.35
CA GLU A 51 -1.63 7.04 15.37
C GLU A 51 -1.51 8.15 16.42
N GLU A 52 -0.29 8.44 16.86
CA GLU A 52 -0.03 9.50 17.85
C GLU A 52 0.28 10.89 17.24
N SER A 53 0.01 11.12 15.95
CA SER A 53 0.36 12.38 15.29
C SER A 53 -0.33 13.62 15.89
N GLY A 54 -1.49 13.46 16.52
CA GLY A 54 -2.20 14.53 17.22
C GLY A 54 -1.82 14.69 18.69
N LYS A 55 -0.95 13.83 19.23
CA LYS A 55 -0.56 13.84 20.63
C LYS A 55 0.66 14.73 20.82
N LEU A 56 0.51 15.79 21.60
CA LEU A 56 1.60 16.70 21.94
C LEU A 56 2.76 15.94 22.60
N LEU A 57 3.99 16.30 22.25
CA LEU A 57 5.23 15.71 22.77
C LEU A 57 5.45 14.24 22.40
N SER A 58 4.57 13.63 21.59
CA SER A 58 4.90 12.34 20.97
C SER A 58 5.98 12.54 19.91
N VAL A 59 6.83 11.53 19.72
CA VAL A 59 7.88 11.54 18.68
C VAL A 59 7.31 11.57 17.26
N THR A 60 6.03 11.21 17.11
CA THR A 60 5.29 11.27 15.85
C THR A 60 4.35 12.48 15.77
N SER A 61 4.40 13.42 16.75
CA SER A 61 3.58 14.63 16.74
C SER A 61 3.84 15.45 15.47
N ASN A 62 2.76 15.91 14.82
CA ASN A 62 2.78 16.62 13.53
C ASN A 62 3.70 15.99 12.47
N ARG A 63 3.86 14.67 12.52
CA ARG A 63 4.68 13.89 11.60
C ARG A 63 3.77 13.06 10.70
N PHE A 64 4.11 12.97 9.43
CA PHE A 64 3.33 12.22 8.45
C PHE A 64 4.20 11.77 7.29
N ILE A 65 3.72 10.79 6.54
CA ILE A 65 4.31 10.36 5.28
C ILE A 65 3.36 10.77 4.17
N HIS A 66 3.89 11.35 3.10
CA HIS A 66 3.15 11.52 1.86
C HIS A 66 3.89 10.81 0.72
N TRP A 67 3.12 10.43 -0.28
CA TRP A 67 3.64 9.68 -1.41
C TRP A 67 2.99 10.09 -2.71
N SER A 68 3.73 9.91 -3.80
CA SER A 68 3.24 10.04 -5.16
C SER A 68 3.78 8.91 -6.02
N THR A 69 3.00 8.48 -7.01
CA THR A 69 3.36 7.47 -7.97
C THR A 69 3.29 8.05 -9.38
N SER A 70 4.25 7.68 -10.22
CA SER A 70 4.22 7.99 -11.64
C SER A 70 4.90 6.87 -12.42
N GLY A 71 4.14 6.20 -13.28
CA GLY A 71 4.61 5.04 -14.02
C GLY A 71 5.16 3.95 -13.10
N ASP A 72 6.47 3.69 -13.20
CA ASP A 72 7.21 2.66 -12.46
C ASP A 72 7.84 3.17 -11.15
N THR A 73 7.52 4.39 -10.74
CA THR A 73 8.20 5.10 -9.66
C THR A 73 7.25 5.42 -8.52
N VAL A 74 7.70 5.19 -7.28
CA VAL A 74 7.06 5.66 -6.04
C VAL A 74 8.01 6.64 -5.36
N GLN A 75 7.53 7.85 -5.08
CA GLN A 75 8.20 8.81 -4.22
C GLN A 75 7.57 8.76 -2.84
N LEU A 76 8.40 8.63 -1.81
CA LEU A 76 8.01 8.62 -0.40
C LEU A 76 8.76 9.74 0.30
N VAL A 77 8.01 10.58 1.02
CA VAL A 77 8.58 11.67 1.81
C VAL A 77 7.96 11.65 3.19
N GLU A 78 8.80 11.61 4.21
CA GLU A 78 8.41 11.78 5.59
C GLU A 78 8.63 13.24 5.98
N GLN A 79 7.65 13.83 6.64
CA GLN A 79 7.70 15.22 7.05
C GLN A 79 7.27 15.34 8.50
N SER A 80 7.92 16.26 9.22
CA SER A 80 7.55 16.68 10.58
C SER A 80 7.42 18.19 10.58
N LEU A 81 6.38 18.72 11.22
CA LEU A 81 6.23 20.16 11.39
C LEU A 81 6.90 20.68 12.67
N ASP A 82 7.32 19.77 13.55
CA ASP A 82 7.92 20.10 14.85
C ASP A 82 9.46 20.01 14.82
N THR A 83 10.03 19.15 13.97
CA THR A 83 11.46 18.84 13.90
C THR A 83 11.92 18.63 12.47
N ASN A 84 13.20 18.93 12.17
CA ASN A 84 13.74 18.68 10.82
C ASN A 84 14.11 17.19 10.67
N LEU A 85 13.59 16.53 9.63
CA LEU A 85 13.92 15.15 9.32
C LEU A 85 15.06 15.06 8.30
N LEU A 86 16.11 14.34 8.67
CA LEU A 86 17.23 13.99 7.81
C LEU A 86 16.90 12.72 7.02
N ASN A 87 17.37 12.64 5.78
CA ASN A 87 17.19 11.48 4.89
C ASN A 87 15.71 11.09 4.67
N SER A 88 14.83 12.08 4.63
CA SER A 88 13.39 11.89 4.67
C SER A 88 12.72 11.66 3.31
N ALA A 89 13.46 11.68 2.21
CA ALA A 89 12.93 11.54 0.87
C ALA A 89 13.61 10.40 0.10
N VAL A 90 12.81 9.45 -0.39
CA VAL A 90 13.27 8.30 -1.17
C VAL A 90 12.42 8.13 -2.43
N ARG A 91 13.07 7.73 -3.52
CA ARG A 91 12.41 7.39 -4.78
C ARG A 91 12.72 5.94 -5.13
N LEU A 92 11.70 5.11 -5.12
CA LEU A 92 11.77 3.70 -5.51
C LEU A 92 11.36 3.56 -6.96
N LYS A 93 12.20 2.95 -7.80
CA LYS A 93 11.91 2.67 -9.21
C LYS A 93 11.83 1.16 -9.45
N PHE A 94 10.63 0.67 -9.77
CA PHE A 94 10.33 -0.74 -10.01
C PHE A 94 10.47 -1.08 -11.50
N LEU A 95 11.64 -1.54 -11.92
CA LEU A 95 11.94 -1.71 -13.35
C LEU A 95 10.87 -2.55 -14.05
N HIS A 96 10.33 -1.99 -15.14
CA HIS A 96 9.31 -2.62 -15.98
C HIS A 96 7.97 -2.94 -15.29
N CYS A 97 7.77 -2.46 -14.07
CA CYS A 97 6.59 -2.76 -13.26
C CYS A 97 5.88 -1.47 -12.84
N PRO A 98 5.01 -0.88 -13.71
CA PRO A 98 4.17 0.25 -13.33
C PRO A 98 3.37 0.00 -12.05
N VAL A 99 3.37 0.99 -11.16
CA VAL A 99 2.65 0.97 -9.88
C VAL A 99 1.15 1.13 -10.16
N LEU A 100 0.32 0.33 -9.48
CA LEU A 100 -1.13 0.42 -9.65
C LEU A 100 -1.69 1.70 -9.00
N PRO A 101 -2.80 2.27 -9.53
CA PRO A 101 -3.56 3.30 -8.83
C PRO A 101 -3.99 2.80 -7.45
N GLY A 102 -3.75 3.59 -6.40
CA GLY A 102 -3.98 3.14 -5.02
C GLY A 102 -3.16 1.92 -4.59
N GLY A 103 -2.06 1.62 -5.28
CA GLY A 103 -1.19 0.47 -5.00
C GLY A 103 -0.21 0.70 -3.84
N VAL A 104 -0.25 1.84 -3.17
CA VAL A 104 0.61 2.14 -2.00
C VAL A 104 -0.26 2.14 -0.75
N HIS A 105 0.03 1.21 0.16
CA HIS A 105 -0.66 1.06 1.45
C HIS A 105 0.37 1.19 2.56
N ILE A 106 0.09 2.02 3.58
CA ILE A 106 0.98 2.21 4.72
C ILE A 106 0.22 1.81 5.97
N GLN A 107 0.85 0.98 6.81
CA GLN A 107 0.28 0.49 8.05
C GLN A 107 1.25 0.64 9.20
N GLU A 108 0.72 1.05 10.34
CA GLU A 108 1.47 1.22 11.57
C GLU A 108 1.20 0.06 12.51
N THR A 109 2.26 -0.39 13.15
CA THR A 109 2.24 -1.32 14.27
C THR A 109 3.00 -0.67 15.42
N LEU A 110 2.96 -1.28 16.61
CA LEU A 110 3.63 -0.74 17.79
C LEU A 110 5.12 -0.43 17.57
N ASN A 111 5.81 -1.24 16.76
CA ASN A 111 7.26 -1.17 16.58
C ASN A 111 7.70 -0.84 15.16
N ASN A 112 6.82 -0.93 14.17
CA ASN A 112 7.18 -0.79 12.77
C ASN A 112 6.14 0.01 11.97
N VAL A 113 6.61 0.64 10.90
CA VAL A 113 5.81 1.14 9.79
C VAL A 113 6.02 0.19 8.61
N ILE A 114 4.95 -0.37 8.09
CA ILE A 114 4.98 -1.30 6.97
C ILE A 114 4.40 -0.61 5.74
N ILE A 115 5.17 -0.57 4.66
CA ILE A 115 4.74 -0.02 3.38
C ILE A 115 4.57 -1.16 2.39
N LEU A 116 3.35 -1.35 1.90
CA LEU A 116 3.00 -2.36 0.91
C LEU A 116 2.81 -1.67 -0.44
N ILE A 117 3.54 -2.13 -1.46
CA ILE A 117 3.52 -1.56 -2.81
C ILE A 117 3.10 -2.63 -3.80
N VAL A 118 2.10 -2.29 -4.60
CA VAL A 118 1.53 -3.16 -5.63
C VAL A 118 1.78 -2.56 -7.00
N THR A 119 2.41 -3.34 -7.87
CA THR A 119 2.58 -3.05 -9.29
C THR A 119 1.70 -3.97 -10.12
N ASN A 120 1.69 -3.78 -11.43
CA ASN A 120 1.00 -4.68 -12.35
C ASN A 120 1.57 -6.12 -12.42
N GLN A 121 2.78 -6.35 -11.90
CA GLN A 121 3.47 -7.64 -11.98
C GLN A 121 3.98 -8.14 -10.62
N THR A 122 4.02 -7.29 -9.59
CA THR A 122 4.73 -7.61 -8.34
C THR A 122 4.07 -6.95 -7.14
N VAL A 123 4.22 -7.59 -5.98
CA VAL A 123 3.96 -6.96 -4.68
C VAL A 123 5.26 -6.88 -3.87
N HIS A 124 5.37 -5.85 -3.05
CA HIS A 124 6.51 -5.59 -2.19
C HIS A 124 6.03 -5.18 -0.80
N SER A 125 6.70 -5.68 0.22
CA SER A 125 6.59 -5.22 1.60
C SER A 125 7.90 -4.56 2.00
N LEU A 126 7.80 -3.45 2.73
CA LEU A 126 8.92 -2.72 3.30
C LEU A 126 8.67 -2.60 4.81
N LEU A 127 9.52 -3.21 5.63
CA LEU A 127 9.51 -3.01 7.08
C LEU A 127 10.45 -1.88 7.45
N LEU A 128 9.91 -0.85 8.09
CA LEU A 128 10.67 0.30 8.58
C LEU A 128 10.46 0.41 10.09
N PRO A 129 11.49 0.82 10.84
CA PRO A 129 11.35 1.01 12.29
C PRO A 129 10.36 2.13 12.58
N HIS A 130 9.51 1.93 13.58
CA HIS A 130 8.62 2.98 14.07
C HIS A 130 9.43 4.07 14.80
N PRO A 131 9.11 5.37 14.65
CA PRO A 131 9.82 6.44 15.35
C PRO A 131 9.95 6.24 16.86
N THR A 132 8.90 5.73 17.53
CA THR A 132 8.93 5.42 18.97
C THR A 132 9.92 4.31 19.34
N SER A 133 10.20 3.40 18.40
CA SER A 133 11.23 2.37 18.58
C SER A 133 12.63 2.95 18.36
N MET A 134 12.78 3.86 17.39
CA MET A 134 14.06 4.53 17.08
C MET A 134 14.56 5.46 18.19
N TYR A 135 13.66 6.22 18.82
CA TYR A 135 14.00 7.29 19.78
C TYR A 135 13.55 6.97 21.22
N ARG A 136 13.51 5.69 21.57
CA ARG A 136 13.04 5.24 22.87
C ARG A 136 13.89 5.88 23.98
N SER A 137 13.24 6.63 24.87
CA SER A 137 13.84 7.25 26.07
C SER A 137 14.71 8.51 25.85
N GLU A 138 14.75 9.07 24.64
CA GLU A 138 15.36 10.38 24.41
C GLU A 138 14.28 11.46 24.56
N LEU A 139 14.47 12.40 25.48
CA LEU A 139 13.77 13.68 25.35
C LEU A 139 14.20 14.23 24.00
N VAL A 140 13.28 14.34 23.05
CA VAL A 140 13.55 14.92 21.73
C VAL A 140 13.77 16.41 21.92
N VAL A 141 14.99 16.76 22.34
CA VAL A 141 15.51 18.13 22.41
C VAL A 141 16.32 18.47 21.17
N GLU A 142 16.53 17.48 20.28
CA GLU A 142 17.29 17.64 19.05
C GLU A 142 16.47 18.33 17.96
N VAL A 143 17.08 19.34 17.34
CA VAL A 143 16.52 20.11 16.22
C VAL A 143 16.44 19.28 14.93
N GLN A 144 17.16 18.16 14.87
CA GLN A 144 17.26 17.27 13.72
C GLN A 144 17.07 15.81 14.15
N MET A 145 16.27 15.06 13.41
CA MET A 145 16.06 13.63 13.64
C MET A 145 16.25 12.86 12.34
N GLN A 146 16.57 11.58 12.43
CA GLN A 146 16.57 10.68 11.28
C GLN A 146 15.13 10.29 10.92
N SER A 147 14.85 10.31 9.62
CA SER A 147 13.63 9.73 9.08
C SER A 147 13.64 8.21 9.22
N ILE A 148 12.45 7.58 9.23
CA ILE A 148 12.32 6.13 9.09
C ILE A 148 12.92 5.62 7.76
N PHE A 149 13.05 6.49 6.75
CA PHE A 149 13.63 6.17 5.44
C PHE A 149 15.16 6.17 5.41
N SER A 150 15.82 6.56 6.51
CA SER A 150 17.27 6.72 6.54
C SER A 150 18.04 5.47 6.08
N ASP A 151 17.52 4.29 6.44
CA ASP A 151 18.11 2.99 6.17
C ASP A 151 17.38 2.16 5.10
N ILE A 152 16.43 2.74 4.37
CA ILE A 152 15.66 2.01 3.36
C ILE A 152 16.54 1.39 2.25
N GLY A 153 17.69 2.02 1.95
CA GLY A 153 18.65 1.49 0.97
C GLY A 153 19.41 0.23 1.43
N LYS A 154 19.32 -0.13 2.71
CA LYS A 154 19.90 -1.37 3.26
C LYS A 154 18.92 -2.54 3.19
N LEU A 155 17.63 -2.29 2.93
CA LEU A 155 16.63 -3.34 2.82
C LEU A 155 16.88 -4.22 1.58
N ASN A 156 16.68 -5.53 1.72
CA ASN A 156 16.69 -6.46 0.60
C ASN A 156 15.34 -6.43 -0.13
N LEU A 157 15.16 -5.48 -1.05
CA LEU A 157 13.92 -5.32 -1.83
C LEU A 157 13.65 -6.45 -2.85
N ARG A 158 14.49 -7.51 -2.85
CA ARG A 158 14.35 -8.70 -3.69
C ARG A 158 14.16 -9.97 -2.87
N ASP A 159 13.99 -9.82 -1.55
CA ASP A 159 13.76 -10.95 -0.67
C ASP A 159 12.47 -11.67 -1.10
N PRO A 160 12.51 -12.96 -1.46
CA PRO A 160 11.32 -13.70 -1.87
C PRO A 160 10.28 -13.87 -0.74
N ALA A 161 10.63 -13.61 0.53
CA ALA A 161 9.67 -13.57 1.63
C ALA A 161 8.85 -12.26 1.65
N HIS A 162 9.39 -11.17 1.08
CA HIS A 162 8.80 -9.83 1.16
C HIS A 162 8.58 -9.17 -0.20
N SER A 163 8.88 -9.88 -1.27
CA SER A 163 8.58 -9.50 -2.65
C SER A 163 8.09 -10.72 -3.42
N HIS A 164 7.05 -10.55 -4.23
CA HIS A 164 6.45 -11.64 -4.98
C HIS A 164 6.03 -11.19 -6.36
N VAL A 165 6.30 -12.03 -7.36
CA VAL A 165 5.83 -11.84 -8.74
C VAL A 165 4.43 -12.41 -8.83
N LEU A 166 3.46 -11.57 -9.19
CA LEU A 166 2.07 -11.96 -9.36
C LEU A 166 1.95 -13.01 -10.48
N PRO A 167 1.12 -14.05 -10.31
CA PRO A 167 0.87 -15.02 -11.36
C PRO A 167 0.14 -14.35 -12.54
N VAL A 168 0.87 -14.06 -13.62
CA VAL A 168 0.30 -13.52 -14.87
C VAL A 168 -0.18 -14.68 -15.75
N LEU A 169 -1.46 -14.72 -16.08
CA LEU A 169 -1.96 -15.68 -17.08
C LEU A 169 -1.61 -15.16 -18.49
N PRO A 170 -1.02 -15.99 -19.39
CA PRO A 170 -0.51 -15.54 -20.70
C PRO A 170 -1.53 -14.86 -21.64
N SER A 171 -2.84 -15.01 -21.38
CA SER A 171 -3.94 -14.44 -22.16
C SER A 171 -4.53 -13.16 -21.57
N GLN A 172 -3.99 -12.65 -20.46
CA GLN A 172 -4.61 -11.61 -19.64
C GLN A 172 -3.66 -10.42 -19.46
N LEU A 173 -3.97 -9.30 -20.11
CA LEU A 173 -3.33 -8.01 -19.81
C LEU A 173 -3.83 -7.59 -18.41
N THR A 174 -2.93 -7.64 -17.41
CA THR A 174 -3.27 -7.41 -16.01
C THR A 174 -3.62 -5.94 -15.75
N SER A 175 -4.91 -5.62 -15.85
CA SER A 175 -5.49 -4.38 -15.34
C SER A 175 -6.15 -4.69 -13.99
N HIS A 176 -5.34 -4.85 -12.95
CA HIS A 176 -5.86 -4.85 -11.58
C HIS A 176 -6.31 -3.43 -11.24
N GLY A 177 -7.63 -3.21 -11.15
CA GLY A 177 -8.19 -1.86 -11.02
C GLY A 177 -8.25 -1.33 -9.59
N ALA A 178 -8.29 -2.23 -8.59
CA ALA A 178 -8.38 -1.89 -7.19
C ALA A 178 -7.50 -2.83 -6.35
N SER A 179 -6.92 -2.30 -5.29
CA SER A 179 -6.17 -3.06 -4.30
C SER A 179 -6.48 -2.58 -2.89
N THR A 180 -6.34 -3.46 -1.91
CA THR A 180 -6.37 -3.13 -0.49
C THR A 180 -5.40 -4.05 0.25
N ALA A 181 -4.91 -3.63 1.40
CA ALA A 181 -3.95 -4.40 2.16
C ALA A 181 -4.19 -4.29 3.67
N TRP A 182 -3.74 -5.30 4.42
CA TRP A 182 -3.84 -5.35 5.88
C TRP A 182 -2.76 -6.26 6.49
N ILE A 183 -2.38 -5.98 7.73
CA ILE A 183 -1.58 -6.88 8.56
C ILE A 183 -2.52 -7.72 9.42
N SER A 184 -2.32 -9.03 9.46
CA SER A 184 -3.06 -9.95 10.32
C SER A 184 -2.62 -9.81 11.79
N SER A 185 -3.40 -10.37 12.72
CA SER A 185 -2.99 -10.45 14.13
C SER A 185 -1.69 -11.24 14.33
N ASP A 186 -1.38 -12.15 13.41
CA ASP A 186 -0.19 -12.99 13.42
C ASP A 186 1.02 -12.29 12.77
N GLY A 187 0.82 -11.08 12.22
CA GLY A 187 1.85 -10.28 11.58
C GLY A 187 2.04 -10.52 10.09
N ASP A 188 1.22 -11.39 9.47
CA ASP A 188 1.24 -11.60 8.02
C ASP A 188 0.75 -10.36 7.29
N ALA A 189 1.45 -9.98 6.22
CA ALA A 189 0.98 -8.92 5.33
C ALA A 189 0.11 -9.52 4.22
N HIS A 190 -1.14 -9.08 4.14
CA HIS A 190 -2.09 -9.48 3.11
C HIS A 190 -2.33 -8.35 2.12
N ILE A 191 -2.39 -8.70 0.85
CA ILE A 191 -2.70 -7.79 -0.26
C ILE A 191 -3.80 -8.45 -1.09
N ALA A 192 -4.96 -7.80 -1.16
CA ALA A 192 -6.06 -8.21 -2.02
C ALA A 192 -6.11 -7.34 -3.28
N LEU A 193 -6.23 -7.99 -4.43
CA LEU A 193 -6.22 -7.40 -5.77
C LEU A 193 -7.49 -7.81 -6.52
N ALA A 194 -8.16 -6.85 -7.14
CA ALA A 194 -9.27 -7.14 -8.05
C ALA A 194 -8.74 -7.91 -9.26
N SER A 195 -9.22 -9.13 -9.49
CA SER A 195 -8.87 -9.92 -10.67
C SER A 195 -9.75 -9.53 -11.85
N ILE A 196 -9.17 -9.53 -13.05
CA ILE A 196 -9.93 -9.31 -14.29
C ILE A 196 -10.89 -10.48 -14.61
N THR A 197 -10.75 -11.61 -13.91
CA THR A 197 -11.66 -12.76 -13.99
C THR A 197 -12.93 -12.60 -13.15
N GLY A 198 -13.10 -11.44 -12.47
CA GLY A 198 -14.20 -11.19 -11.53
C GLY A 198 -13.94 -11.70 -10.10
N GLY A 199 -12.81 -12.39 -9.88
CA GLY A 199 -12.35 -12.80 -8.55
C GLY A 199 -11.56 -11.73 -7.80
N ILE A 200 -11.14 -12.06 -6.58
CA ILE A 200 -10.19 -11.28 -5.77
C ILE A 200 -8.97 -12.16 -5.51
N LEU A 201 -7.79 -11.74 -5.96
CA LEU A 201 -6.54 -12.43 -5.67
C LEU A 201 -5.99 -11.91 -4.33
N VAL A 202 -5.72 -12.81 -3.39
CA VAL A 202 -5.10 -12.47 -2.10
C VAL A 202 -3.69 -13.05 -2.06
N VAL A 203 -2.71 -12.17 -1.91
CA VAL A 203 -1.30 -12.54 -1.66
C VAL A 203 -1.03 -12.36 -0.17
N GLN A 204 -0.45 -13.37 0.46
CA GLN A 204 -0.01 -13.33 1.86
C GLN A 204 1.51 -13.45 1.91
N LEU A 205 2.14 -12.46 2.53
CA LEU A 205 3.57 -12.42 2.81
C LEU A 205 3.79 -12.72 4.30
N PRO A 206 4.75 -13.60 4.65
CA PRO A 206 5.05 -13.93 6.04
C PRO A 206 5.57 -12.71 6.83
N PRO A 207 5.51 -12.77 8.18
CA PRO A 207 6.15 -11.77 9.04
C PRO A 207 7.68 -11.77 8.84
N TYR A 208 8.32 -10.62 9.04
CA TYR A 208 9.77 -10.44 8.78
C TYR A 208 10.70 -11.31 9.64
N ASP A 209 10.31 -11.61 10.87
CA ASP A 209 11.15 -12.39 11.81
C ASP A 209 10.82 -13.89 11.80
N VAL A 210 9.92 -14.33 10.92
CA VAL A 210 9.43 -15.70 10.87
C VAL A 210 9.74 -16.30 9.50
N PRO A 211 10.48 -17.42 9.43
CA PRO A 211 10.66 -18.15 8.17
C PRO A 211 9.30 -18.56 7.60
N GLY A 212 9.02 -18.17 6.37
CA GLY A 212 7.77 -18.46 5.70
C GLY A 212 7.88 -18.37 4.18
N CYS A 213 6.81 -18.78 3.50
CA CYS A 213 6.70 -18.68 2.05
C CYS A 213 5.46 -17.86 1.70
N VAL A 214 5.55 -17.13 0.60
CA VAL A 214 4.41 -16.39 0.06
C VAL A 214 3.32 -17.37 -0.36
N SER A 215 2.07 -17.10 0.03
CA SER A 215 0.90 -17.85 -0.42
C SER A 215 0.00 -16.96 -1.27
N VAL A 216 -0.66 -17.56 -2.26
CA VAL A 216 -1.55 -16.86 -3.18
C VAL A 216 -2.86 -17.63 -3.27
N THR A 217 -3.97 -16.95 -3.00
CA THR A 217 -5.31 -17.55 -3.00
C THR A 217 -6.26 -16.70 -3.83
N GLU A 218 -7.00 -17.32 -4.76
CA GLU A 218 -8.04 -16.63 -5.53
C GLU A 218 -9.41 -16.85 -4.87
N LEU A 219 -10.04 -15.77 -4.42
CA LEU A 219 -11.41 -15.75 -3.93
C LEU A 219 -12.35 -15.51 -5.11
N ARG A 220 -13.18 -16.51 -5.45
CA ARG A 220 -14.19 -16.37 -6.52
C ARG A 220 -15.58 -16.20 -5.93
N GLN A 221 -16.34 -15.25 -6.47
CA GLN A 221 -17.76 -15.12 -6.14
C GLN A 221 -18.50 -16.40 -6.52
N SER A 222 -19.04 -17.12 -5.53
CA SER A 222 -19.95 -18.23 -5.77
C SER A 222 -21.37 -17.70 -5.59
N SER A 223 -22.01 -17.27 -6.69
CA SER A 223 -23.40 -16.82 -6.61
C SER A 223 -24.31 -18.03 -6.30
N VAL A 224 -24.85 -18.08 -5.07
CA VAL A 224 -25.82 -19.10 -4.67
C VAL A 224 -27.11 -18.99 -5.49
N MET A 225 -27.46 -17.78 -5.98
CA MET A 225 -28.62 -17.60 -6.86
C MET A 225 -28.47 -18.26 -8.24
N GLN A 226 -27.25 -18.44 -8.78
CA GLN A 226 -27.05 -19.28 -9.98
C GLN A 226 -27.29 -20.77 -9.73
N ARG A 227 -27.47 -21.20 -8.47
CA ARG A 227 -27.84 -22.59 -8.13
C ARG A 227 -29.36 -22.81 -8.05
N LEU A 228 -30.17 -21.75 -7.98
CA LEU A 228 -31.63 -21.85 -7.93
C LEU A 228 -32.28 -21.91 -9.33
N ALA A 229 -31.56 -21.51 -10.39
CA ALA A 229 -31.96 -21.73 -11.78
C ALA A 229 -31.52 -23.13 -12.26
N GLY A 230 -32.13 -24.17 -11.70
CA GLY A 230 -31.70 -25.57 -11.80
C GLY A 230 -31.74 -26.27 -13.17
N TRP A 231 -31.84 -25.57 -14.31
CA TRP A 231 -32.01 -26.18 -15.64
C TRP A 231 -30.97 -25.78 -16.71
N MET A 232 -29.81 -25.22 -16.35
CA MET A 232 -28.75 -24.96 -17.35
C MET A 232 -27.59 -25.97 -17.23
N PRO A 233 -27.18 -26.64 -18.33
CA PRO A 233 -26.07 -27.58 -18.33
C PRO A 233 -24.75 -26.95 -17.85
N THR A 234 -23.99 -27.70 -17.06
CA THR A 234 -22.71 -27.32 -16.45
C THR A 234 -21.61 -26.97 -17.45
N ALA A 235 -21.78 -27.28 -18.74
CA ALA A 235 -20.84 -26.97 -19.81
C ALA A 235 -20.83 -25.48 -20.25
N ILE A 236 -21.77 -24.66 -19.77
CA ILE A 236 -21.86 -23.21 -20.09
C ILE A 236 -21.48 -22.36 -18.86
N ARG A 237 -20.92 -22.96 -17.81
CA ARG A 237 -20.64 -22.30 -16.53
C ARG A 237 -19.19 -21.77 -16.45
N GLY A 238 -18.70 -21.21 -17.55
CA GLY A 238 -17.27 -20.90 -17.74
C GLY A 238 -16.85 -19.47 -17.41
N ASP A 239 -17.69 -18.46 -17.66
CA ASP A 239 -17.22 -17.08 -17.60
C ASP A 239 -18.05 -16.27 -16.58
N GLN A 240 -17.36 -15.70 -15.59
CA GLN A 240 -17.94 -14.58 -14.84
C GLN A 240 -18.12 -13.43 -15.82
N SER A 241 -19.33 -12.87 -15.88
CA SER A 241 -19.62 -11.75 -16.74
C SER A 241 -18.82 -10.51 -16.29
N PRO A 242 -18.45 -9.60 -17.20
CA PRO A 242 -17.77 -8.34 -16.84
C PRO A 242 -18.57 -7.47 -15.84
N SER A 243 -19.81 -7.82 -15.53
CA SER A 243 -20.62 -7.23 -14.46
C SER A 243 -20.07 -7.47 -13.06
N ASP A 244 -19.27 -8.52 -12.86
CA ASP A 244 -18.86 -8.98 -11.53
C ASP A 244 -17.42 -8.54 -11.18
N LEU A 245 -16.84 -7.63 -11.98
CA LEU A 245 -15.50 -7.08 -11.76
C LEU A 245 -15.46 -6.23 -10.47
N PRO A 246 -14.56 -6.55 -9.51
CA PRO A 246 -14.40 -5.70 -8.33
C PRO A 246 -13.83 -4.34 -8.71
N VAL A 247 -14.60 -3.27 -8.46
CA VAL A 247 -14.20 -1.89 -8.75
C VAL A 247 -13.54 -1.19 -7.57
N SER A 248 -13.76 -1.69 -6.35
CA SER A 248 -13.19 -1.16 -5.11
C SER A 248 -13.12 -2.27 -4.08
N LEU A 249 -12.10 -2.21 -3.22
CA LEU A 249 -11.87 -3.14 -2.13
C LEU A 249 -11.59 -2.35 -0.86
N ALA A 250 -12.21 -2.76 0.24
CA ALA A 250 -11.95 -2.22 1.56
C ALA A 250 -11.96 -3.35 2.58
N VAL A 251 -11.07 -3.25 3.56
CA VAL A 251 -10.97 -4.21 4.66
C VAL A 251 -11.60 -3.57 5.89
N THR A 252 -12.41 -4.36 6.60
CA THR A 252 -12.91 -4.01 7.92
C THR A 252 -12.57 -5.15 8.87
N SER A 253 -11.94 -4.81 10.00
CA SER A 253 -11.75 -5.75 11.11
C SER A 253 -12.82 -5.47 12.16
N TRP A 254 -13.43 -6.53 12.66
CA TRP A 254 -14.35 -6.45 13.79
C TRP A 254 -13.66 -7.11 14.98
N LEU A 255 -13.50 -6.37 16.09
CA LEU A 255 -13.28 -7.02 17.37
C LEU A 255 -14.56 -7.80 17.67
N ALA A 256 -14.47 -9.12 17.65
CA ALA A 256 -15.58 -9.96 18.10
C ALA A 256 -15.95 -9.50 19.51
N TRP A 257 -17.19 -9.05 19.69
CA TRP A 257 -17.73 -8.82 21.02
C TRP A 257 -17.54 -10.11 21.81
N PRO A 258 -16.99 -10.07 23.04
CA PRO A 258 -17.01 -11.25 23.89
C PRO A 258 -18.50 -11.61 24.03
N GLY A 259 -18.85 -12.81 23.55
CA GLY A 259 -20.18 -13.35 23.74
C GLY A 259 -20.54 -13.38 25.23
N PRO A 260 -21.85 -13.36 25.56
CA PRO A 260 -22.34 -13.32 26.92
C PRO A 260 -21.82 -14.48 27.80
#